data_AF-A0A8T3S8R9-F1
#
_entry.id   AF-A0A8T3S8R9-F1
#
_cell.length_a   1.000
_cell.length_b   1.000
_cell.length_c   1.000
_cell.angle_alpha   90.00
_cell.angle_beta   90.00
_cell.angle_gamma   90.00
#
_symmetry.space_group_name_H-M   'P 1'
#
loop_
_entity.id
_entity.type
_entity.pdbx_description
1 polymer ?
#
loop_
_entity_poly.entity_id
_entity_poly.type
_entity_poly.pdbx_seq_one_letter_code
_entity_poly.pdbx_strand_id
1 'polypeptide(L)'
;MRLRLGTRGSLLARAQSGLIAAELERAGHDVSLVPIVTDGDVRLPDTAWGEGAFVGALETALLRGDVDLAVHSAKDVPIEAEVELVIG
;
A
#
# COMPACT_ATOMS: atom_id res chain seq x y z
N MET A 1 3.60 -9.18 17.18
CA MET A 1 4.10 -9.92 15.99
C MET A 1 4.81 -8.94 15.07
N ARG A 2 5.67 -9.41 14.17
CA ARG A 2 6.34 -8.54 13.20
C ARG A 2 5.47 -8.38 11.94
N LEU A 3 5.22 -7.15 11.52
CA LEU A 3 4.35 -6.79 10.40
C LEU A 3 5.10 -5.92 9.39
N ARG A 4 5.02 -6.28 8.11
CA ARG A 4 5.56 -5.53 6.98
C ARG A 4 4.43 -4.73 6.35
N LEU A 5 4.41 -3.43 6.58
CA LEU A 5 3.38 -2.52 6.07
C LEU A 5 3.84 -1.90 4.76
N GLY A 6 3.24 -2.34 3.66
CA GLY A 6 3.45 -1.82 2.32
C GLY A 6 2.93 -0.39 2.17
N THR A 7 3.73 0.48 1.56
CA THR A 7 3.37 1.88 1.30
C THR A 7 3.93 2.35 -0.04
N ARG A 8 3.26 3.30 -0.69
CA ARG A 8 3.79 3.95 -1.89
C ARG A 8 4.95 4.90 -1.55
N GLY A 9 5.70 5.28 -2.58
CA GLY A 9 6.85 6.18 -2.43
C GLY A 9 6.51 7.65 -2.11
N SER A 10 5.26 8.08 -2.31
CA SER A 10 4.88 9.48 -2.13
C SER A 10 4.92 9.92 -0.65
N LEU A 11 5.20 11.20 -0.40
CA LEU A 11 5.23 11.74 0.97
C LEU A 11 3.90 11.56 1.69
N LEU A 12 2.78 11.76 0.99
CA LEU A 12 1.45 11.56 1.57
C LEU A 12 1.20 10.10 1.93
N ALA A 13 1.54 9.16 1.06
CA ALA A 13 1.36 7.73 1.33
C ALA A 13 2.18 7.28 2.54
N ARG A 14 3.45 7.71 2.63
CA ARG A 14 4.31 7.43 3.79
C ARG A 14 3.76 8.04 5.07
N ALA A 15 3.22 9.25 5.02
CA ALA A 15 2.59 9.89 6.18
C ALA A 15 1.36 9.10 6.65
N GLN A 16 0.46 8.74 5.74
CA GLN A 16 -0.72 7.91 6.04
C GLN A 16 -0.33 6.55 6.62
N SER A 17 0.66 5.91 6.02
CA SER A 17 1.18 4.61 6.46
C SER A 17 1.86 4.69 7.82
N GLY A 18 2.57 5.80 8.10
CA GLY A 18 3.16 6.07 9.40
C GLY A 18 2.14 6.22 10.53
N LEU A 19 0.97 6.82 10.24
CA LEU A 19 -0.13 6.89 11.22
C LEU A 19 -0.62 5.49 11.60
N ILE A 20 -0.85 4.62 10.62
CA ILE A 20 -1.28 3.24 10.87
C ILE A 20 -0.19 2.42 11.56
N ALA A 21 1.07 2.58 11.16
CA ALA A 21 2.20 1.93 11.81
C ALA A 21 2.28 2.30 13.30
N ALA A 22 2.14 3.59 13.64
CA ALA A 22 2.16 4.05 15.03
C ALA A 22 1.03 3.42 15.87
N GLU A 23 -0.18 3.29 15.32
CA GLU A 23 -1.29 2.64 16.04
C GLU A 23 -1.05 1.14 16.24
N LEU A 24 -0.50 0.45 15.24
CA LEU A 24 -0.12 -0.96 15.35
C LEU A 24 1.02 -1.18 16.36
N GLU A 25 2.01 -0.29 16.38
CA GLU A 25 3.09 -0.30 17.37
C GLU A 25 2.55 -0.11 18.79
N ARG A 26 1.60 0.83 18.98
CA ARG A 26 0.90 1.02 20.26
C ARG A 26 0.10 -0.19 20.70
N ALA A 27 -0.39 -0.98 19.75
CA ALA A 27 -1.05 -2.27 20.01
C ALA A 27 -0.07 -3.43 20.27
N GLY A 28 1.25 -3.18 20.27
CA GLY A 28 2.28 -4.17 20.60
C GLY A 28 2.85 -4.95 19.41
N HIS A 29 2.68 -4.43 18.20
CA HIS A 29 3.29 -5.00 16.99
C HIS A 29 4.65 -4.36 16.70
N ASP A 30 5.54 -5.13 16.08
CA ASP A 30 6.80 -4.62 15.51
C ASP A 30 6.54 -4.33 14.02
N VAL A 31 6.54 -3.07 13.61
CA VAL A 31 6.10 -2.67 12.26
C VAL A 31 7.26 -2.14 11.44
N SER A 32 7.46 -2.72 10.26
CA SER A 32 8.41 -2.19 9.26
C SER A 32 7.65 -1.63 8.07
N LEU A 33 7.87 -0.33 7.78
CA LEU A 33 7.38 0.28 6.55
C LEU A 33 8.21 -0.21 5.36
N VAL A 34 7.54 -0.80 4.37
CA VAL A 34 8.16 -1.32 3.15
C VAL A 34 7.70 -0.47 1.97
N PRO A 35 8.56 0.41 1.42
CA PRO A 35 8.23 1.17 0.23
C PRO A 35 8.10 0.25 -0.98
N ILE A 36 6.93 0.25 -1.61
CA ILE A 36 6.67 -0.44 -2.87
C ILE A 36 6.72 0.61 -3.98
N VAL A 37 7.65 0.42 -4.90
CA VAL A 37 7.76 1.27 -6.10
C VAL A 37 6.66 0.84 -7.06
N THR A 38 5.76 1.75 -7.38
CA THR A 38 4.70 1.54 -8.37
C THR A 38 5.14 2.08 -9.72
N ASP A 39 4.61 1.56 -10.83
CA ASP A 39 4.88 2.11 -12.17
C ASP A 39 4.46 3.60 -12.26
N GLY A 40 3.44 4.00 -11.51
CA GLY A 40 3.00 5.39 -11.38
C GLY A 40 3.97 6.30 -10.63
N ASP A 41 4.97 5.76 -9.91
CA ASP A 41 6.02 6.54 -9.24
C ASP A 41 7.24 6.77 -10.16
N VAL A 42 7.34 6.02 -11.27
CA VAL A 42 8.49 6.05 -12.20
C VAL A 42 8.18 6.81 -13.50
N ARG A 43 6.91 7.00 -13.88
CA ARG A 43 6.52 7.65 -15.15
C ARG A 43 5.94 9.06 -14.98
N LEU A 44 6.13 9.87 -16.02
CA LEU A 44 5.79 11.30 -16.09
C LEU A 44 4.29 11.56 -15.79
N PRO A 45 3.94 12.70 -15.18
CA PRO A 45 2.59 13.03 -14.73
C PRO A 45 1.52 13.12 -15.83
N ASP A 46 1.92 13.21 -17.11
CA ASP A 46 1.02 13.44 -18.24
C ASP A 46 0.57 12.15 -18.96
N THR A 47 0.89 10.97 -18.43
CA THR A 47 0.39 9.70 -18.97
C THR A 47 -1.02 9.41 -18.47
N ALA A 48 -1.96 9.14 -19.38
CA ALA A 48 -3.31 8.71 -19.03
C ALA A 48 -3.26 7.48 -18.11
N TRP A 49 -3.78 7.65 -16.90
CA TRP A 49 -3.87 6.61 -15.89
C TRP A 49 -4.85 5.53 -16.36
N GLY A 50 -4.39 4.29 -16.50
CA GLY A 50 -5.30 3.16 -16.50
C GLY A 50 -5.89 3.00 -15.10
N GLU A 51 -7.17 2.61 -15.01
CA GLU A 51 -7.79 2.24 -13.74
C GLU A 51 -6.94 1.15 -13.06
N GLY A 52 -6.55 1.35 -11.78
CA GLY A 52 -5.72 0.40 -11.03
C GLY A 52 -4.19 0.60 -11.07
N ALA A 53 -3.66 1.62 -11.76
CA ALA A 53 -2.20 1.85 -11.88
C ALA A 53 -1.42 2.01 -10.56
N PHE A 54 -2.10 2.34 -9.45
CA PHE A 54 -1.49 2.54 -8.14
C PHE A 54 -1.68 1.38 -7.17
N VAL A 55 -2.72 0.57 -7.38
CA VAL A 55 -3.12 -0.48 -6.43
C VAL A 55 -2.47 -1.81 -6.79
N GLY A 56 -2.33 -2.11 -8.09
CA GLY A 56 -1.84 -3.43 -8.54
C GLY A 56 -0.44 -3.80 -8.02
N ALA A 57 0.46 -2.84 -7.80
CA ALA A 57 1.79 -3.11 -7.26
C ALA A 57 1.76 -3.50 -5.77
N LEU A 58 0.89 -2.85 -4.97
CA LEU A 58 0.70 -3.19 -3.57
C LEU A 58 -0.05 -4.51 -3.42
N GLU A 59 -1.09 -4.75 -4.22
CA GLU A 59 -1.81 -6.03 -4.27
C GLU A 59 -0.87 -7.17 -4.66
N THR A 60 -0.04 -6.99 -5.70
CA THR A 60 0.97 -7.98 -6.08
C THR A 60 1.94 -8.28 -4.94
N ALA A 61 2.39 -7.27 -4.20
CA ALA A 61 3.27 -7.45 -3.05
C ALA A 61 2.57 -8.21 -1.90
N LEU A 62 1.28 -7.98 -1.68
CA LEU A 62 0.47 -8.72 -0.72
C LEU A 62 0.31 -10.19 -1.14
N LEU A 63 -0.08 -10.44 -2.39
CA LEU A 63 -0.28 -11.79 -2.93
C LEU A 63 1.02 -12.62 -2.95
N ARG A 64 2.18 -11.97 -3.13
CA ARG A 64 3.49 -12.62 -3.04
C ARG A 64 3.96 -12.84 -1.60
N GLY A 65 3.29 -12.24 -0.62
CA GLY A 65 3.71 -12.26 0.77
C GLY A 65 4.97 -11.43 1.04
N ASP A 66 5.28 -10.45 0.18
CA ASP A 66 6.39 -9.50 0.39
C ASP A 66 6.07 -8.53 1.54
N VAL A 67 4.78 -8.19 1.67
CA VAL A 67 4.20 -7.38 2.76
C VAL A 67 2.99 -8.10 3.35
N ASP A 68 2.67 -7.79 4.60
CA ASP A 68 1.57 -8.43 5.35
C ASP A 68 0.27 -7.61 5.26
N LEU A 69 0.39 -6.30 5.02
CA LEU A 69 -0.70 -5.36 4.87
C LEU A 69 -0.24 -4.14 4.06
N ALA A 70 -1.17 -3.39 3.49
CA ALA A 70 -0.89 -2.15 2.77
C ALA A 70 -1.88 -1.05 3.16
N VAL A 71 -1.42 0.21 3.10
CA VAL A 71 -2.28 1.38 3.34
C VAL A 71 -2.48 2.14 2.04
N HIS A 72 -3.74 2.40 1.70
CA HIS A 72 -4.11 3.18 0.53
C HIS A 72 -5.10 4.29 0.89
N SER A 73 -5.09 5.37 0.09
CA SER A 73 -6.22 6.28 0.09
C SER A 73 -7.45 5.58 -0.49
N ALA A 74 -8.56 5.58 0.24
CA ALA A 74 -9.77 4.82 -0.11
C ALA A 74 -10.30 5.14 -1.52
N LYS A 75 -10.16 6.39 -1.98
CA LYS A 75 -10.59 6.85 -3.32
C LYS A 75 -9.91 6.12 -4.49
N ASP A 76 -8.78 5.51 -4.24
CA ASP A 76 -7.95 4.90 -5.28
C ASP A 76 -8.07 3.37 -5.26
N VAL A 77 -8.77 2.78 -4.26
CA VAL A 77 -9.03 1.33 -4.20
C VAL A 77 -10.13 0.98 -5.18
N PRO A 78 -9.94 0.01 -6.10
CA PRO A 78 -10.95 -0.38 -7.06
C PRO A 78 -12.18 -0.97 -6.35
N ILE A 79 -13.36 -0.78 -6.96
CA ILE A 79 -14.62 -1.33 -6.45
C ILE A 79 -14.63 -2.86 -6.60
N GLU A 80 -14.02 -3.37 -7.67
CA GLU A 80 -13.72 -4.79 -7.85
C GLU A 80 -12.35 -5.08 -7.22
N ALA A 81 -12.37 -5.63 -6.01
CA ALA A 81 -11.16 -6.08 -5.33
C ALA A 81 -10.80 -7.51 -5.78
N GLU A 82 -9.49 -7.81 -5.83
CA GLU A 82 -9.00 -9.17 -6.01
C GLU A 82 -9.62 -10.12 -4.96
N VAL A 83 -10.10 -11.28 -5.40
CA VAL A 83 -10.90 -12.22 -4.55
C VAL A 83 -10.11 -12.72 -3.33
N GLU A 84 -8.77 -12.65 -3.39
CA GLU A 84 -7.87 -13.11 -2.34
C GLU A 84 -7.48 -12.01 -1.33
N LEU A 85 -7.89 -10.76 -1.57
CA LEU A 85 -7.58 -9.62 -0.71
C LEU A 85 -8.85 -9.01 -0.10
N VAL A 86 -8.71 -8.41 1.09
CA VAL A 86 -9.82 -7.78 1.82
C VAL A 86 -9.42 -6.40 2.33
N ILE A 87 -10.40 -5.50 2.41
CA ILE A 87 -10.28 -4.21 3.10
C ILE A 87 -10.69 -4.44 4.56
N GLY A 88 -9.79 -4.13 5.50
CA GLY A 88 -9.98 -4.29 6.95
C GLY A 88 -10.25 -3.00 7.70
#